data_AF-A0A930FS23-F1
#
_entry.id   AF-A0A930FS23-F1
#
_cell.length_a   1.000
_cell.length_b   1.000
_cell.length_c   1.000
_cell.angle_alpha   90.00
_cell.angle_beta   90.00
_cell.angle_gamma   90.00
#
_symmetry.space_group_name_H-M   'P 1'
#
loop_
_entity.id
_entity.type
_entity.pdbx_description
1 polymer ?
#
loop_
_entity_poly.entity_id
_entity_poly.type
_entity_poly.pdbx_seq_one_letter_code
_entity_poly.pdbx_strand_id
1 'polypeptide(L)'
;YISTCDSIPAAGQGVMAIETRTDDDETMEAIQFIHDEKVASCIMAERAFLGKVGGDCKVPAGIYAVPFLGHIEAVAFIGSPDGKEMYKRSLNGQTQDAKQLGESLAEALIADGGGRILEELRK
;
A
#
# COMPACT_ATOMS: atom_id res chain seq x y z
N TYR A 1 15.97 2.35 14.51
CA TYR A 1 15.19 1.88 13.35
C TYR A 1 14.57 0.55 13.72
N ILE A 2 13.29 0.34 13.43
CA ILE A 2 12.60 -0.96 13.56
C ILE A 2 12.63 -1.60 12.16
N SER A 3 12.86 -2.91 12.08
CA SER A 3 12.90 -3.57 10.77
C SER A 3 11.50 -3.64 10.15
N THR A 4 11.41 -3.62 8.81
CA THR A 4 10.15 -3.77 8.07
C THR A 4 9.54 -5.17 8.22
N CYS A 5 10.32 -6.15 8.71
CA CYS A 5 9.83 -7.46 9.08
C CYS A 5 9.05 -7.44 10.41
N ASP A 6 9.51 -6.62 11.36
CA ASP A 6 8.93 -6.48 12.70
C ASP A 6 7.76 -5.50 12.75
N SER A 7 7.86 -4.40 12.00
CA SER A 7 6.81 -3.39 11.90
C SER A 7 6.70 -2.93 10.45
N ILE A 8 5.66 -3.42 9.77
CA ILE A 8 5.36 -3.00 8.40
C ILE A 8 4.86 -1.55 8.45
N PRO A 9 5.47 -0.63 7.67
CA PRO A 9 5.06 0.77 7.59
C PRO A 9 3.58 0.96 7.23
N ALA A 10 3.07 2.14 7.57
CA ALA A 10 1.84 2.62 6.95
C ALA A 10 2.10 2.86 5.44
N ALA A 11 1.09 2.65 4.61
CA ALA A 11 1.17 2.95 3.19
C ALA A 11 1.61 4.41 2.96
N GLY A 12 2.61 4.60 2.11
CA GLY A 12 3.20 5.89 1.77
C GLY A 12 4.04 6.53 2.85
N GLN A 13 4.37 5.82 3.94
CA GLN A 13 5.23 6.38 4.98
C GLN A 13 6.61 6.76 4.40
N GLY A 14 6.96 8.04 4.54
CA GLY A 14 8.22 8.59 4.03
C GLY A 14 8.13 9.17 2.62
N VAL A 15 6.98 9.08 1.94
CA VAL A 15 6.74 9.69 0.63
C VAL A 15 6.03 11.03 0.78
N MET A 16 6.42 11.99 -0.07
CA MET A 16 5.72 13.26 -0.21
C MET A 16 4.83 13.22 -1.45
N ALA A 17 3.54 13.50 -1.27
CA ALA A 17 2.59 13.70 -2.36
C ALA A 17 2.39 15.20 -2.59
N ILE A 18 2.41 15.62 -3.85
CA ILE A 18 2.05 16.96 -4.28
C ILE A 18 0.73 16.86 -5.03
N GLU A 19 -0.27 17.63 -4.62
CA GLU A 19 -1.58 17.69 -5.26
C GLU A 19 -1.72 19.02 -6.01
N THR A 20 -2.21 18.95 -7.23
CA THR A 20 -2.46 20.10 -8.12
C THR A 20 -3.88 19.98 -8.68
N ARG A 21 -4.38 21.05 -9.31
CA ARG A 21 -5.60 20.95 -10.11
C ARG A 21 -5.31 20.18 -11.40
N THR A 22 -6.30 19.42 -11.86
CA THR A 22 -6.17 18.59 -13.07
C THR A 22 -6.00 19.38 -14.37
N ASP A 23 -6.32 20.67 -14.37
CA ASP A 23 -6.26 21.60 -15.52
C ASP A 23 -5.13 22.64 -15.41
N ASP A 24 -4.20 22.47 -14.45
CA ASP A 24 -3.08 23.39 -14.21
C ASP A 24 -1.76 22.83 -14.78
N ASP A 25 -1.65 22.84 -16.11
CA ASP A 25 -0.51 22.30 -16.84
C ASP A 25 0.80 23.03 -16.50
N GLU A 26 0.73 24.35 -16.23
CA GLU A 26 1.88 25.17 -15.85
C GLU A 26 2.51 24.67 -14.54
N THR A 27 1.67 24.42 -13.52
CA THR A 27 2.16 23.87 -12.25
C THR A 27 2.70 22.45 -12.42
N MET A 28 2.03 21.62 -13.21
CA MET A 28 2.47 20.24 -13.48
C MET A 28 3.83 20.17 -14.14
N GLU A 29 4.07 21.01 -15.16
CA GLU A 29 5.37 21.11 -15.83
C GLU A 29 6.46 21.58 -14.86
N ALA A 30 6.14 22.57 -14.01
CA ALA A 30 7.09 23.13 -13.05
C ALA A 30 7.56 22.12 -11.98
N ILE A 31 6.74 21.15 -11.58
CA ILE A 31 7.06 20.17 -10.52
C ILE A 31 7.49 18.80 -11.06
N GLN A 32 7.38 18.55 -12.36
CA GLN A 32 7.61 17.23 -12.96
C GLN A 32 9.00 16.66 -12.63
N PHE A 33 10.02 17.52 -12.49
CA PHE A 33 11.38 17.10 -12.17
C PHE A 33 11.55 16.46 -10.77
N ILE A 34 10.57 16.64 -9.88
CA ILE A 34 10.57 16.07 -8.51
C ILE A 34 10.01 14.64 -8.52
N HIS A 35 9.25 14.27 -9.55
CA HIS A 35 8.56 12.98 -9.63
C HIS A 35 9.53 11.81 -9.84
N ASP A 36 9.36 10.76 -9.04
CA ASP A 36 10.08 9.49 -9.19
C ASP A 36 9.09 8.38 -9.56
N GLU A 37 9.18 7.88 -10.79
CA GLU A 37 8.28 6.85 -11.32
C GLU A 37 8.34 5.52 -10.57
N LYS A 38 9.51 5.18 -9.99
CA LYS A 38 9.66 3.93 -9.22
C LYS A 38 8.93 4.06 -7.90
N VAL A 39 9.05 5.20 -7.22
CA VAL A 39 8.31 5.51 -5.99
C VAL A 39 6.81 5.56 -6.30
N ALA A 40 6.40 6.25 -7.36
CA ALA A 40 5.01 6.35 -7.76
C ALA A 40 4.36 4.98 -8.01
N SER A 41 5.09 4.06 -8.66
CA SER A 41 4.62 2.68 -8.89
C SER A 41 4.42 1.93 -7.56
N CYS A 42 5.34 2.05 -6.60
CA CYS A 42 5.19 1.43 -5.28
C CYS A 42 3.98 1.99 -4.53
N ILE A 43 3.82 3.31 -4.54
CA ILE A 43 2.68 3.98 -3.90
C ILE A 43 1.36 3.62 -4.56
N MET A 44 1.34 3.37 -5.86
CA MET A 44 0.16 2.88 -6.56
C MET A 44 -0.27 1.51 -6.03
N ALA A 45 0.66 0.58 -5.78
CA ALA A 45 0.36 -0.71 -5.16
C ALA A 45 -0.17 -0.52 -3.72
N GLU A 46 0.50 0.30 -2.92
CA GLU A 46 0.14 0.54 -1.52
C GLU A 46 -1.26 1.18 -1.37
N ARG A 47 -1.57 2.17 -2.22
CA ARG A 47 -2.89 2.82 -2.25
C ARG A 47 -3.99 1.88 -2.74
N ALA A 48 -3.68 1.04 -3.74
CA ALA A 48 -4.64 0.07 -4.26
C ALA A 48 -5.00 -0.99 -3.19
N PHE A 49 -4.00 -1.46 -2.43
CA PHE A 49 -4.22 -2.31 -1.26
C PHE A 49 -5.14 -1.63 -0.25
N LEU A 50 -4.80 -0.41 0.20
CA LEU A 50 -5.61 0.32 1.19
C LEU A 50 -7.06 0.52 0.73
N GLY A 51 -7.26 0.88 -0.54
CA GLY A 51 -8.60 1.04 -1.12
C GLY A 51 -9.45 -0.22 -1.01
N LYS A 52 -8.84 -1.41 -1.07
CA LYS A 52 -9.52 -2.70 -0.94
C LYS A 52 -9.80 -3.10 0.52
N VAL A 53 -8.86 -2.87 1.44
CA VAL A 53 -9.06 -3.23 2.86
C VAL A 53 -9.97 -2.25 3.62
N GLY A 54 -10.28 -1.09 3.04
CA GLY A 54 -11.22 -0.14 3.64
C GLY A 54 -10.57 1.12 4.22
N GLY A 55 -9.38 1.48 3.76
CA GLY A 55 -8.90 2.85 3.52
C GLY A 55 -8.79 3.85 4.68
N ASP A 56 -9.24 3.54 5.89
CA ASP A 56 -9.11 4.46 7.03
C ASP A 56 -7.81 4.20 7.82
N CYS A 57 -7.28 5.25 8.45
CA CYS A 57 -6.07 5.17 9.27
C CYS A 57 -6.25 4.34 10.56
N LYS A 58 -7.45 3.83 10.83
CA LYS A 58 -7.78 3.05 12.03
C LYS A 58 -7.78 1.55 11.76
N VAL A 59 -7.76 1.14 10.49
CA VAL A 59 -7.62 -0.26 10.13
C VAL A 59 -6.22 -0.75 10.53
N PRO A 60 -6.10 -1.83 11.34
CA PRO A 60 -4.84 -2.50 11.68
C PRO A 60 -4.30 -3.31 10.49
N ALA A 61 -4.00 -2.61 9.40
CA ALA A 61 -3.44 -3.14 8.17
C ALA A 61 -2.30 -2.24 7.69
N GLY A 62 -1.35 -2.84 6.99
CA GLY A 62 -0.22 -2.10 6.41
C GLY A 62 0.33 -2.83 5.20
N ILE A 63 1.02 -2.08 4.36
CA ILE A 63 1.65 -2.57 3.14
C ILE A 63 2.93 -1.76 2.92
N TYR A 64 3.96 -2.46 2.47
CA TYR A 64 5.23 -1.87 2.08
C TYR A 64 5.69 -2.46 0.76
N ALA A 65 5.84 -1.60 -0.24
CA ALA A 65 6.24 -1.94 -1.59
C ALA A 65 7.62 -1.37 -1.92
N VAL A 66 8.51 -2.19 -2.48
CA VAL A 66 9.88 -1.81 -2.83
C VAL A 66 10.14 -2.10 -4.31
N PRO A 67 10.73 -1.16 -5.07
CA PRO A 67 11.08 -1.41 -6.46
C PRO A 67 12.33 -2.28 -6.55
N PHE A 68 12.30 -3.34 -7.36
CA PHE A 68 13.42 -4.24 -7.60
C PHE A 68 13.51 -4.63 -9.07
N LEU A 69 14.52 -4.12 -9.79
CA LEU A 69 14.87 -4.50 -11.18
C LEU A 69 13.67 -4.63 -12.15
N GLY A 70 12.76 -3.66 -12.19
CA GLY A 70 11.59 -3.68 -13.08
C GLY A 70 10.35 -4.37 -12.49
N HIS A 71 10.45 -4.85 -11.26
CA HIS A 71 9.38 -5.44 -10.48
C HIS A 71 9.17 -4.65 -9.19
N ILE A 72 8.09 -4.97 -8.48
CA ILE A 72 7.77 -4.50 -7.14
C ILE A 72 7.67 -5.72 -6.25
N GLU A 73 8.38 -5.69 -5.11
CA GLU A 73 8.19 -6.64 -4.02
C GLU A 73 7.31 -5.97 -2.96
N ALA A 74 6.18 -6.57 -2.64
CA ALA A 74 5.24 -6.04 -1.67
C ALA A 74 5.02 -7.03 -0.53
N VAL A 75 5.01 -6.52 0.71
CA VAL A 75 4.58 -7.25 1.90
C VAL A 75 3.45 -6.49 2.57
N ALA A 76 2.39 -7.19 2.96
CA ALA A 76 1.26 -6.59 3.64
C ALA A 76 0.74 -7.47 4.77
N PHE A 77 -0.03 -6.87 5.67
CA PHE A 77 -0.71 -7.57 6.74
C PHE A 77 -2.09 -6.99 7.04
N ILE A 78 -2.92 -7.82 7.68
CA ILE A 78 -4.15 -7.44 8.39
C ILE A 78 -4.10 -8.14 9.75
N GLY A 79 -4.26 -7.42 10.86
CA GLY A 79 -4.20 -8.01 12.20
C GLY A 79 -5.28 -7.48 13.14
N SER A 80 -5.57 -8.19 14.22
CA SER A 80 -6.54 -7.75 15.22
C SER A 80 -5.96 -6.62 16.09
N PRO A 81 -6.79 -5.69 16.61
CA PRO A 81 -6.30 -4.59 17.48
C PRO A 81 -5.61 -5.07 18.75
N ASP A 82 -5.95 -6.27 19.24
CA ASP A 82 -5.33 -6.90 20.40
C ASP A 82 -4.07 -7.71 20.06
N GLY A 83 -3.69 -7.78 18.78
CA GLY A 83 -2.49 -8.43 18.27
C GLY A 83 -2.51 -9.96 18.31
N LYS A 84 -3.64 -10.60 18.63
CA LYS A 84 -3.74 -12.07 18.73
C LYS A 84 -3.86 -12.75 17.37
N GLU A 85 -4.40 -12.07 16.38
CA GLU A 85 -4.58 -12.59 15.03
C GLU A 85 -3.86 -11.68 14.04
N MET A 86 -3.09 -12.27 13.12
CA MET A 86 -2.39 -11.54 12.08
C MET A 86 -2.21 -12.42 10.85
N TYR A 87 -2.65 -11.89 9.72
CA TYR A 87 -2.44 -12.46 8.40
C TYR A 87 -1.39 -11.61 7.70
N LYS A 88 -0.34 -12.25 7.17
CA LYS A 88 0.77 -11.59 6.48
C LYS A 88 1.08 -12.33 5.18
N ARG A 89 1.21 -11.59 4.10
CA ARG A 89 1.52 -12.12 2.76
C ARG A 89 2.55 -11.23 2.07
N SER A 90 3.28 -11.84 1.15
CA SER A 90 4.11 -11.12 0.18
C SER A 90 3.80 -11.58 -1.23
N LEU A 91 3.89 -10.66 -2.18
CA LEU A 91 3.74 -10.90 -3.60
C LEU A 91 4.72 -10.01 -4.37
N ASN A 92 5.12 -10.50 -5.54
CA ASN A 92 5.94 -9.75 -6.49
C ASN A 92 5.16 -9.55 -7.79
N GLY A 93 5.31 -8.39 -8.41
CA GLY A 93 4.62 -8.06 -9.67
C GLY A 93 5.44 -7.12 -10.54
N GLN A 94 5.09 -6.99 -11.82
CA GLN A 94 5.71 -5.99 -12.69
C GLN A 94 5.31 -4.58 -12.25
N THR A 95 6.16 -3.58 -12.47
CA THR A 95 5.84 -2.18 -12.14
C THR A 95 4.59 -1.67 -12.84
N GLN A 96 4.35 -2.10 -14.08
CA GLN A 96 3.14 -1.77 -14.85
C GLN A 96 1.84 -2.34 -14.22
N ASP A 97 1.96 -3.41 -13.43
CA ASP A 97 0.85 -4.10 -12.80
C ASP A 97 0.71 -3.71 -11.31
N ALA A 98 1.37 -2.63 -10.87
CA ALA A 98 1.47 -2.26 -9.46
C ALA A 98 0.10 -2.15 -8.77
N LYS A 99 -0.89 -1.56 -9.44
CA LYS A 99 -2.26 -1.50 -8.92
C LYS A 99 -2.83 -2.90 -8.67
N GLN A 100 -2.72 -3.77 -9.66
CA GLN A 100 -3.23 -5.15 -9.58
C GLN A 100 -2.50 -5.94 -8.49
N LEU A 101 -1.20 -5.74 -8.32
CA LEU A 101 -0.40 -6.34 -7.24
C LEU A 101 -0.98 -5.98 -5.86
N GLY A 102 -1.25 -4.70 -5.62
CA GLY A 102 -1.86 -4.22 -4.37
C GLY A 102 -3.25 -4.82 -4.11
N GLU A 103 -4.10 -4.84 -5.14
CA GLU A 103 -5.45 -5.43 -5.05
C GLU A 103 -5.40 -6.94 -4.76
N SER A 104 -4.52 -7.66 -5.44
CA SER A 104 -4.36 -9.12 -5.29
C SER A 104 -3.87 -9.47 -3.89
N LEU A 105 -2.96 -8.66 -3.32
CA LEU A 105 -2.45 -8.86 -1.97
C LEU A 105 -3.54 -8.62 -0.91
N ALA A 106 -4.39 -7.62 -1.11
CA ALA A 106 -5.55 -7.38 -0.25
C ALA A 106 -6.56 -8.53 -0.31
N GLU A 107 -6.90 -9.00 -1.51
CA GLU A 107 -7.84 -10.11 -1.71
C GLU A 107 -7.34 -11.41 -1.08
N ALA A 108 -6.04 -11.71 -1.21
CA ALA A 108 -5.42 -12.85 -0.56
C ALA A 108 -5.52 -12.77 0.97
N LEU A 109 -5.21 -11.62 1.56
CA LEU A 109 -5.27 -11.43 3.01
C LEU A 109 -6.71 -11.44 3.56
N ILE A 110 -7.66 -10.92 2.80
CA ILE A 110 -9.09 -11.00 3.14
C ILE A 110 -9.54 -12.47 3.15
N ALA A 111 -9.16 -13.24 2.13
CA ALA A 111 -9.49 -14.66 2.03
C ALA A 111 -8.80 -15.53 3.09
N ASP A 112 -7.60 -15.17 3.53
CA ASP A 112 -6.88 -15.87 4.60
C ASP A 112 -7.57 -15.72 5.98
N GLY A 113 -8.49 -14.75 6.12
CA GLY A 113 -9.27 -14.53 7.34
C GLY A 113 -9.28 -13.06 7.81
N GLY A 114 -8.51 -12.19 7.16
CA GLY A 114 -8.47 -10.76 7.48
C GLY A 114 -9.81 -10.06 7.29
N GLY A 115 -10.68 -10.58 6.41
CA GLY A 115 -12.02 -10.03 6.19
C GLY A 115 -12.85 -9.95 7.47
N ARG A 116 -12.80 -10.98 8.33
CA ARG A 116 -13.52 -10.98 9.61
C ARG A 116 -13.05 -9.88 10.55
N ILE A 117 -11.73 -9.65 10.63
CA ILE A 117 -11.13 -8.58 11.44
C ILE A 117 -11.62 -7.21 10.95
N LEU A 118 -11.63 -7.01 9.63
CA LEU A 118 -12.11 -5.76 9.03
C LEU A 118 -13.60 -5.52 9.30
N GLU A 119 -14.43 -6.57 9.27
CA GLU A 119 -15.87 -6.48 9.56
C GLU A 119 -16.16 -6.18 11.03
N GLU A 120 -15.41 -6.78 11.96
CA GLU A 120 -15.56 -6.54 13.40
C GLU A 120 -15.30 -5.07 13.78
N LEU A 121 -14.40 -4.39 13.06
CA LEU A 121 -14.05 -2.98 13.28
C LEU A 121 -15.07 -1.97 12.74
N ARG A 122 -15.96 -2.40 11.84
CA ARG A 122 -16.99 -1.54 11.25
C ARG A 122 -18.28 -1.50 12.08
N LYS A 123 -18.37 -2.31 13.13
CA LYS A 123 -19.49 -2.35 14.08
C LYS A 123 -19.33 -1.30 15.16
#